data_AF-A0A371MKV5-F1
#
_entry.id   AF-A0A371MKV5-F1
#
_cell.length_a   1.000
_cell.length_b   1.000
_cell.length_c   1.000
_cell.angle_alpha   90.00
_cell.angle_beta   90.00
_cell.angle_gamma   90.00
#
_symmetry.space_group_name_H-M   'P 1'
#
loop_
_entity.id
_entity.type
_entity.pdbx_description
1 polymer ?
#
loop_
_entity_poly.entity_id
_entity_poly.type
_entity_poly.pdbx_seq_one_letter_code
_entity_poly.pdbx_strand_id
1 'polypeptide(L)'
;MSPPSDDDFRTHSPTAPIDDTPTVSCSRCGEEWDLSYELDELQLGNQSVEQFALDHRRHTGHFPDDVSPWVVSCRQCPDGEQFLSEASARRWARTHARHTRHEVAMDHADDDGVVIAPE
;
A
#
# COMPACT_ATOMS: atom_id res chain seq x y z
N MET A 1 -50.42 9.86 18.69
CA MET A 1 -48.97 9.75 18.43
C MET A 1 -48.64 10.80 17.39
N SER A 2 -47.83 11.79 17.76
CA SER A 2 -47.46 12.89 16.85
C SER A 2 -46.28 12.44 15.97
N PRO A 3 -46.23 12.82 14.68
CA PRO A 3 -45.09 12.51 13.83
C PRO A 3 -43.84 13.28 14.31
N PRO A 4 -42.63 12.74 14.10
CA PRO A 4 -41.40 13.48 14.36
C PRO A 4 -41.33 14.73 13.47
N SER A 5 -40.79 15.81 14.01
CA SER A 5 -40.64 17.08 13.29
C SER A 5 -39.40 17.06 12.40
N ASP A 6 -39.44 17.79 11.28
CA ASP A 6 -38.32 17.97 10.32
C ASP A 6 -36.98 18.41 10.95
N ASP A 7 -36.97 18.88 12.20
CA ASP A 7 -35.77 19.32 12.90
C ASP A 7 -34.85 18.15 13.34
N ASP A 8 -35.37 16.92 13.42
CA ASP A 8 -34.57 15.71 13.70
C ASP A 8 -33.63 15.32 12.53
N PHE A 9 -33.83 15.88 11.34
CA PHE A 9 -32.95 15.70 10.17
C PHE A 9 -31.93 16.83 10.00
N ARG A 10 -31.69 17.67 11.03
CA ARG A 10 -30.52 18.54 11.02
C ARG A 10 -29.27 17.70 11.10
N THR A 11 -28.76 17.35 9.91
CA THR A 11 -27.41 16.88 9.66
C THR A 11 -26.48 17.80 10.43
N HIS A 12 -25.89 17.27 11.51
CA HIS A 12 -24.87 17.96 12.26
C HIS A 12 -23.75 18.27 11.26
N SER A 13 -23.61 19.53 10.88
CA SER A 13 -22.49 19.96 10.04
C SER A 13 -21.22 19.69 10.84
N PRO A 14 -20.30 18.84 10.34
CA PRO A 14 -19.06 18.60 11.05
C PRO A 14 -18.36 19.94 11.29
N THR A 15 -18.09 20.22 12.55
CA THR A 15 -17.34 21.40 12.98
C THR A 15 -15.86 21.06 12.85
N ALA A 16 -15.16 21.79 11.97
CA ALA A 16 -13.76 21.63 11.52
C ALA A 16 -13.54 20.66 10.34
N PRO A 17 -12.75 21.05 9.32
CA PRO A 17 -12.24 20.11 8.32
C PRO A 17 -11.35 19.09 9.04
N ILE A 18 -11.62 17.80 8.82
CA ILE A 18 -10.71 16.75 9.25
C ILE A 18 -9.54 16.79 8.27
N ASP A 19 -8.32 17.00 8.77
CA ASP A 19 -7.11 16.86 7.98
C ASP A 19 -6.78 15.37 7.89
N ASP A 20 -7.38 14.71 6.91
CA ASP A 20 -7.16 13.29 6.61
C ASP A 20 -5.96 13.10 5.67
N THR A 21 -5.07 14.09 5.55
CA THR A 21 -3.88 14.00 4.71
C THR A 21 -2.89 12.99 5.33
N PRO A 22 -2.59 11.88 4.64
CA PRO A 22 -1.66 10.91 5.14
C PRO A 22 -0.25 11.51 5.21
N THR A 23 0.48 11.09 6.23
CA THR A 23 1.86 11.51 6.48
C THR A 23 2.77 10.30 6.35
N VAL A 24 3.95 10.49 5.76
CA VAL A 24 4.98 9.46 5.61
C VAL A 24 6.26 9.96 6.28
N SER A 25 6.85 9.13 7.13
CA SER A 25 8.10 9.42 7.82
C SER A 25 9.23 8.52 7.32
N CYS A 26 10.47 8.99 7.42
CA CYS A 26 11.64 8.17 7.13
C CYS A 26 12.76 8.49 8.10
N SER A 27 12.91 7.64 9.11
CA SER A 27 13.95 7.70 10.14
C SER A 27 15.37 7.70 9.59
N ARG A 28 15.58 7.08 8.42
CA ARG A 28 16.88 7.03 7.73
C ARG A 28 17.25 8.37 7.08
N CYS A 29 16.27 9.10 6.57
CA CYS A 29 16.46 10.44 6.03
C CYS A 29 16.35 11.53 7.11
N GLY A 30 15.66 11.24 8.21
CA GLY A 30 15.38 12.17 9.30
C GLY A 30 14.30 13.19 8.97
N GLU A 31 13.39 12.86 8.05
CA GLU A 31 12.38 13.76 7.50
C GLU A 31 10.99 13.12 7.52
N GLU A 32 9.98 13.96 7.48
CA GLU A 32 8.55 13.60 7.43
C GLU A 32 7.86 14.49 6.39
N TRP A 33 6.92 13.90 5.63
CA TRP A 33 6.19 14.57 4.56
C TRP A 33 4.70 14.33 4.69
N ASP A 34 3.92 15.40 4.63
CA ASP A 34 2.50 15.31 4.32
C ASP A 34 2.31 15.05 2.82
N LEU A 35 1.37 14.17 2.46
CA LEU A 35 1.13 13.80 1.06
C LEU A 35 0.13 14.73 0.36
N SER A 36 0.07 16.00 0.76
CA SER A 36 -0.84 16.98 0.14
C SER A 36 -0.56 17.16 -1.34
N TYR A 37 0.72 17.16 -1.73
CA TYR A 37 1.13 17.23 -3.14
C TYR A 37 0.61 16.03 -3.95
N GLU A 38 0.83 14.81 -3.46
CA GLU A 38 0.39 13.58 -4.11
C GLU A 38 -1.14 13.49 -4.21
N LEU A 39 -1.86 13.98 -3.20
CA LEU A 39 -3.32 13.95 -3.17
C LEU A 39 -3.95 15.06 -3.99
N ASP A 40 -3.52 16.30 -3.80
CA ASP A 40 -4.20 17.47 -4.35
C ASP A 40 -3.67 17.83 -5.75
N GLU A 41 -2.36 17.76 -5.95
CA GLU A 41 -1.74 18.12 -7.23
C GLU A 41 -1.72 16.92 -8.20
N LEU A 42 -1.33 15.73 -7.73
CA LEU A 42 -1.23 14.53 -8.58
C LEU A 42 -2.53 13.69 -8.61
N GLN A 43 -3.51 13.98 -7.75
CA GLN A 43 -4.82 13.31 -7.72
C GLN A 43 -4.71 11.78 -7.56
N LEU A 44 -3.72 11.31 -6.82
CA LEU A 44 -3.43 9.89 -6.65
C LEU A 44 -4.39 9.19 -5.68
N GLY A 45 -5.11 9.94 -4.84
CA GLY A 45 -6.06 9.41 -3.88
C GLY A 45 -5.45 8.33 -2.99
N ASN A 46 -6.05 7.13 -2.98
CA ASN A 46 -5.58 5.99 -2.17
C ASN A 46 -4.22 5.40 -2.62
N GLN A 47 -3.66 5.83 -3.75
CA GLN A 47 -2.34 5.41 -4.22
C GLN A 47 -1.22 6.40 -3.88
N SER A 48 -1.52 7.50 -3.18
CA SER A 48 -0.54 8.52 -2.78
C SER A 48 0.66 7.94 -2.03
N VAL A 49 0.40 7.18 -0.95
CA VAL A 49 1.45 6.51 -0.15
C VAL A 49 2.26 5.54 -1.01
N GLU A 50 1.59 4.77 -1.88
CA GLU A 50 2.26 3.81 -2.76
C GLU A 50 3.23 4.53 -3.71
N GLN A 51 2.77 5.56 -4.42
CA GLN A 51 3.62 6.31 -5.35
C GLN A 51 4.77 7.02 -4.63
N PHE A 52 4.50 7.66 -3.49
CA PHE A 52 5.54 8.29 -2.69
C PHE A 52 6.62 7.28 -2.31
N ALA A 53 6.23 6.11 -1.80
CA ALA A 53 7.17 5.05 -1.43
C ALA A 53 8.00 4.52 -2.62
N LEU A 54 7.37 4.37 -3.80
CA LEU A 54 8.06 3.96 -5.03
C LEU A 54 9.03 5.02 -5.52
N ASP A 55 8.69 6.30 -5.40
CA ASP A 55 9.56 7.40 -5.80
C ASP A 55 10.71 7.58 -4.82
N HIS A 56 10.42 7.61 -3.52
CA HIS A 56 11.41 7.70 -2.44
C HIS A 56 12.45 6.60 -2.59
N ARG A 57 12.06 5.34 -2.78
CA ARG A 57 13.03 4.24 -2.96
C ARG A 57 13.90 4.40 -4.21
N ARG A 58 13.38 5.00 -5.29
CA ARG A 58 14.15 5.22 -6.53
C ARG A 58 15.22 6.28 -6.31
N HIS A 59 14.94 7.28 -5.48
CA HIS A 59 15.85 8.37 -5.17
C HIS A 59 16.82 8.04 -4.03
N THR A 60 16.38 7.29 -3.02
CA THR A 60 17.13 7.06 -1.77
C THR A 60 17.62 5.63 -1.59
N GLY A 61 17.14 4.68 -2.41
CA GLY A 61 17.50 3.27 -2.34
C GLY A 61 16.83 2.49 -1.19
N HIS A 62 15.88 3.08 -0.47
CA HIS A 62 15.16 2.41 0.63
C HIS A 62 13.69 2.87 0.69
N PHE A 63 12.83 2.07 1.32
CA PHE A 63 11.45 2.46 1.58
C PHE A 63 11.36 3.38 2.82
N PRO A 64 10.35 4.27 2.89
CA PRO A 64 10.02 5.01 4.11
C PRO A 64 9.67 4.08 5.28
N ASP A 65 9.57 4.66 6.48
CA ASP A 65 9.12 3.92 7.66
C ASP A 65 7.68 3.41 7.44
N ASP A 66 7.33 2.31 8.12
CA ASP A 66 6.02 1.62 8.03
C ASP A 66 5.60 1.16 6.62
N VAL A 67 6.46 1.31 5.61
CA VAL A 67 6.27 0.77 4.26
C VAL A 67 7.15 -0.45 4.07
N SER A 68 6.52 -1.62 4.12
CA SER A 68 7.17 -2.89 3.82
C SER A 68 6.63 -3.45 2.49
N PRO A 69 7.50 -3.78 1.52
CA PRO A 69 7.05 -4.42 0.30
C PRO A 69 6.73 -5.89 0.53
N TRP A 70 5.78 -6.40 -0.25
CA TRP A 70 5.64 -7.82 -0.54
C TRP A 70 6.77 -8.25 -1.47
N VAL A 71 7.62 -9.14 -0.98
CA VAL A 71 8.73 -9.70 -1.74
C VAL A 71 8.30 -11.06 -2.26
N VAL A 72 8.37 -11.25 -3.59
CA VAL A 72 8.18 -12.57 -4.21
C VAL A 72 9.51 -13.09 -4.70
N SER A 73 9.81 -14.36 -4.39
CA SER A 73 11.04 -15.02 -4.80
C SER A 73 10.72 -16.44 -5.28
N CYS A 74 11.15 -16.74 -6.51
CA CYS A 74 11.08 -18.09 -7.02
C CYS A 74 12.14 -18.96 -6.34
N ARG A 75 11.76 -20.15 -5.87
CA ARG A 75 12.70 -21.06 -5.19
C ARG A 75 13.64 -21.78 -6.15
N GLN A 76 13.36 -21.74 -7.45
CA GLN A 76 14.06 -22.51 -8.47
C GLN A 76 14.79 -21.67 -9.53
N CYS A 77 14.50 -20.37 -9.64
CA CYS A 77 15.18 -19.47 -10.56
C CYS A 77 15.54 -18.16 -9.84
N PRO A 78 16.47 -17.36 -10.38
CA PRO A 78 16.85 -16.09 -9.76
C PRO A 78 15.78 -15.00 -9.86
N ASP A 79 14.60 -15.30 -10.42
CA ASP A 79 13.54 -14.31 -10.59
C ASP A 79 12.86 -14.00 -9.25
N GLY A 80 12.59 -12.72 -9.04
CA GLY A 80 11.85 -12.20 -7.92
C GLY A 80 11.49 -10.73 -8.17
N GLU A 81 10.53 -10.22 -7.42
CA GLU A 81 10.02 -8.85 -7.57
C GLU A 81 9.47 -8.32 -6.24
N GLN A 82 9.31 -7.01 -6.13
CA GLN A 82 8.75 -6.35 -4.96
C GLN A 82 7.51 -5.54 -5.33
N PHE A 83 6.44 -5.72 -4.56
CA PHE A 83 5.17 -5.02 -4.73
C PHE A 83 4.74 -4.37 -3.44
N LEU A 84 4.04 -3.23 -3.51
CA LEU A 84 3.45 -2.61 -2.32
C LEU A 84 2.04 -3.15 -2.01
N SER A 85 1.45 -3.92 -2.92
CA SER A 85 0.16 -4.60 -2.71
C SER A 85 0.29 -6.13 -2.78
N GLU A 86 -0.29 -6.80 -1.78
CA GLU A 86 -0.38 -8.28 -1.73
C GLU A 86 -1.02 -8.83 -3.00
N ALA A 87 -2.11 -8.20 -3.46
CA ALA A 87 -2.85 -8.65 -4.63
C ALA A 87 -1.95 -8.72 -5.89
N SER A 88 -1.07 -7.74 -6.06
CA SER A 88 -0.11 -7.70 -7.17
C SER A 88 0.96 -8.77 -7.02
N ALA A 89 1.55 -8.90 -5.84
CA ALA A 89 2.52 -9.95 -5.52
C ALA A 89 1.94 -11.35 -5.77
N ARG A 90 0.75 -11.61 -5.24
CA ARG A 90 0.05 -12.89 -5.37
C ARG A 90 -0.34 -13.21 -6.81
N ARG A 91 -0.69 -12.21 -7.62
CA ARG A 91 -0.98 -12.39 -9.06
C ARG A 91 0.29 -12.74 -9.82
N TRP A 92 1.41 -12.06 -9.55
CA TRP A 92 2.70 -12.38 -10.14
C TRP A 92 3.10 -13.81 -9.80
N ALA A 93 3.07 -14.17 -8.51
CA ALA A 93 3.47 -15.48 -8.01
C ALA A 93 2.65 -16.62 -8.63
N ARG A 94 1.32 -16.47 -8.69
CA ARG A 94 0.44 -17.45 -9.37
C ARG A 94 0.75 -17.59 -10.85
N THR A 95 0.98 -16.47 -11.54
CA THR A 95 1.28 -16.47 -12.98
C THR A 95 2.63 -17.15 -13.24
N HIS A 96 3.64 -16.83 -12.43
CA HIS A 96 4.97 -17.43 -12.53
C HIS A 96 4.92 -18.93 -12.26
N ALA A 97 4.31 -19.36 -11.14
CA ALA A 97 4.16 -20.77 -10.78
C ALA A 97 3.44 -21.56 -11.88
N ARG A 98 2.37 -21.02 -12.46
CA ARG A 98 1.64 -21.65 -13.57
C ARG A 98 2.49 -21.85 -14.83
N HIS A 99 3.30 -20.85 -15.21
CA HIS A 99 4.06 -20.90 -16.46
C HIS A 99 5.36 -21.71 -16.33
N THR A 100 5.99 -21.67 -15.17
CA THR A 100 7.30 -22.31 -14.94
C THR A 100 7.21 -23.64 -14.22
N ARG A 101 6.06 -23.92 -13.58
CA ARG A 101 5.88 -25.00 -12.60
C ARG A 101 6.81 -24.88 -11.40
N HIS A 102 7.23 -23.67 -11.06
CA HIS A 102 8.06 -23.41 -9.90
C HIS A 102 7.23 -23.08 -8.66
N GLU A 103 7.81 -23.28 -7.49
CA GLU A 103 7.28 -22.78 -6.23
C GLU A 103 7.75 -21.35 -6.03
N VAL A 104 6.83 -20.47 -5.65
CA VAL A 104 7.13 -19.06 -5.37
C VAL A 104 6.85 -18.79 -3.90
N ALA A 105 7.87 -18.33 -3.18
CA ALA A 105 7.72 -17.78 -1.85
C ALA A 105 7.29 -16.32 -1.96
N MET A 106 6.39 -15.91 -1.06
CA MET A 106 5.91 -14.55 -0.92
C MET A 106 6.01 -14.17 0.56
N ASP A 107 6.79 -13.13 0.84
CA ASP A 107 7.09 -12.67 2.19
C ASP A 107 6.69 -11.19 2.35
N HIS A 108 6.28 -10.82 3.56
CA HIS A 108 6.00 -9.43 3.96
C HIS A 108 6.45 -9.25 5.41
N ALA A 109 6.84 -8.03 5.81
CA ALA A 109 7.42 -7.80 7.14
C ALA A 109 6.48 -8.19 8.29
N ASP A 110 5.17 -8.05 8.08
CA ASP A 110 4.13 -8.28 9.09
C ASP A 110 3.36 -9.60 8.92
N ASP A 111 3.70 -10.44 7.93
CA ASP A 111 2.94 -11.67 7.62
C ASP A 111 3.86 -12.89 7.61
N ASP A 112 3.31 -14.04 7.98
CA ASP A 112 3.97 -15.32 7.84
C ASP A 112 4.07 -15.66 6.35
N GLY A 113 5.30 -15.89 5.87
CA GLY A 113 5.56 -16.15 4.45
C GLY A 113 4.68 -17.24 3.84
N VAL A 114 4.11 -16.96 2.68
CA VAL A 114 3.21 -17.85 1.93
C VAL A 114 3.94 -18.47 0.76
N VAL A 115 3.73 -19.77 0.53
CA VAL A 115 4.25 -20.48 -0.64
C VAL A 115 3.12 -20.75 -1.62
N ILE A 116 3.31 -20.31 -2.86
CA ILE A 116 2.42 -20.63 -3.97
C ILE A 116 3.03 -21.76 -4.78
N ALA A 117 2.37 -22.91 -4.74
CA ALA A 117 2.70 -24.08 -5.55
C ALA A 117 2.08 -23.95 -6.96
N PRO A 118 2.67 -24.61 -7.97
CA PRO A 118 2.05 -24.75 -9.28
C PRO A 118 0.79 -25.63 -9.20
N GLU A 119 -0.23 -25.29 -9.99
CA GLU A 119 -1.46 -26.08 -10.15
C GLU A 119 -1.30 -27.25 -11.14
#